data_AF-A0A953JZK0-F1
#
_entry.id   AF-A0A953JZK0-F1
#
_cell.length_a   1.000
_cell.length_b   1.000
_cell.length_c   1.000
_cell.angle_alpha   90.00
_cell.angle_beta   90.00
_cell.angle_gamma   90.00
#
_symmetry.space_group_name_H-M   'P 1'
#
loop_
_entity.id
_entity.type
_entity.pdbx_description
1 polymer ?
#
loop_
_entity_poly.entity_id
_entity_poly.type
_entity_poly.pdbx_seq_one_letter_code
_entity_poly.pdbx_strand_id
1 'polypeptide(L)'
;MSSPGHKFSALLSLHASHSATTEADRFAFLKVLLIIAGMAIGIAIFDPQVVEFDPSQLDHWQMLHAAVLAGVGITYFPLIARRAFRGHPIELGGFFLLTLGVCAWSLLLPALADRNQPNGIRVTPTAWIVWIWSLLALSMLLAALAIVRGDVRRLFHSPSWSDRLGIILALAWAPQGAWVVWAVYHDGPLLRG
;
A
#
# COMPACT_ATOMS: atom_id res chain seq x y z
N MET A 1 39.86 -2.97 -43.09
CA MET A 1 39.37 -1.58 -42.99
C MET A 1 37.92 -1.62 -42.55
N SER A 2 37.59 -1.20 -41.32
CA SER A 2 36.23 -1.25 -40.80
C SER A 2 35.39 -0.09 -41.34
N SER A 3 34.19 -0.41 -41.85
CA SER A 3 33.28 0.53 -42.51
C SER A 3 32.83 1.64 -41.54
N PRO A 4 32.90 2.93 -41.95
CA PRO A 4 32.49 4.08 -41.12
C PRO A 4 31.05 3.99 -40.59
N GLY A 5 30.16 3.26 -41.28
CA GLY A 5 28.75 3.13 -40.89
C GLY A 5 28.52 2.37 -39.56
N HIS A 6 29.41 1.46 -39.19
CA HIS A 6 29.27 0.69 -37.94
C HIS A 6 29.53 1.53 -36.68
N LYS A 7 30.40 2.53 -36.76
CA LYS A 7 30.71 3.40 -35.60
C LYS A 7 29.57 4.39 -35.31
N PHE A 8 28.88 4.86 -36.34
CA PHE A 8 27.76 5.80 -36.17
C PHE A 8 26.51 5.11 -35.61
N SER A 9 26.22 3.88 -36.04
CA SER A 9 25.16 3.04 -35.48
C SER A 9 25.41 2.70 -33.99
N ALA A 10 26.67 2.42 -33.61
CA ALA A 10 27.03 2.13 -32.23
C ALA A 10 26.91 3.37 -31.30
N LEU A 11 27.20 4.57 -31.81
CA LEU A 11 27.03 5.81 -31.03
C LEU A 11 25.55 6.17 -30.83
N LEU A 12 24.70 5.96 -31.83
CA LEU A 12 23.26 6.15 -31.71
C LEU A 12 22.61 5.15 -30.75
N SER A 13 23.05 3.88 -30.75
CA SER A 13 22.54 2.89 -29.80
C SER A 13 22.99 3.16 -28.36
N LEU A 14 24.21 3.69 -28.17
CA LEU A 14 24.71 4.14 -26.86
C LEU A 14 23.97 5.37 -26.34
N HIS A 15 23.66 6.34 -27.20
CA HIS A 15 22.90 7.53 -26.78
C HIS A 15 21.45 7.17 -26.44
N ALA A 16 20.82 6.31 -27.24
CA ALA A 16 19.46 5.83 -26.99
C ALA A 16 19.38 4.94 -25.75
N SER A 17 20.39 4.11 -25.47
CA SER A 17 20.42 3.33 -24.22
C SER A 17 20.62 4.22 -23.00
N HIS A 18 21.46 5.26 -23.10
CA HIS A 18 21.70 6.17 -21.98
C HIS A 18 20.49 7.07 -21.66
N SER A 19 19.77 7.53 -22.68
CA SER A 19 18.52 8.30 -22.50
C SER A 19 17.39 7.45 -21.93
N ALA A 20 17.26 6.19 -22.40
CA ALA A 20 16.27 5.26 -21.88
C ALA A 20 16.51 4.90 -20.40
N THR A 21 17.79 4.76 -19.99
CA THR A 21 18.13 4.52 -18.58
C THR A 21 17.82 5.72 -17.69
N THR A 22 18.13 6.94 -18.13
CA THR A 22 17.87 8.14 -17.31
C THR A 22 16.37 8.44 -17.14
N GLU A 23 15.55 8.15 -18.15
CA GLU A 23 14.08 8.26 -18.03
C GLU A 23 13.48 7.17 -17.13
N ALA A 24 13.94 5.93 -17.26
CA ALA A 24 13.52 4.83 -16.39
C ALA A 24 13.86 5.10 -14.91
N ASP A 25 15.05 5.64 -14.65
CA ASP A 25 15.53 5.97 -13.30
C ASP A 25 14.75 7.13 -12.67
N ARG A 26 14.43 8.18 -13.45
CA ARG A 26 13.58 9.29 -13.00
C ARG A 26 12.17 8.81 -12.65
N PHE A 27 11.60 7.92 -13.46
CA PHE A 27 10.28 7.37 -13.19
C PHE A 27 10.27 6.43 -11.98
N ALA A 28 11.35 5.68 -11.74
CA ALA A 28 11.51 4.89 -10.52
C ALA A 28 11.64 5.79 -9.28
N PHE A 29 12.45 6.84 -9.35
CA PHE A 29 12.64 7.79 -8.25
C PHE A 29 11.33 8.48 -7.86
N LEU A 30 10.54 8.95 -8.84
CA LEU A 30 9.25 9.60 -8.57
C LEU A 30 8.27 8.67 -7.84
N LYS A 31 8.26 7.37 -8.17
CA LYS A 31 7.40 6.39 -7.49
C LYS A 31 7.82 6.16 -6.05
N VAL A 32 9.11 6.10 -5.77
CA VAL A 32 9.63 5.98 -4.40
C VAL A 32 9.27 7.23 -3.60
N LEU A 33 9.45 8.41 -4.18
CA LEU A 33 9.07 9.68 -3.55
C LEU A 33 7.56 9.73 -3.25
N LEU A 34 6.74 9.19 -4.16
CA LEU A 34 5.30 9.10 -4.00
C LEU A 34 4.90 8.15 -2.85
N ILE A 35 5.57 7.01 -2.72
CA ILE A 35 5.39 6.12 -1.56
C ILE A 35 5.72 6.86 -0.27
N ILE A 36 6.90 7.51 -0.21
CA ILE A 36 7.35 8.22 1.00
C ILE A 36 6.36 9.33 1.38
N ALA A 37 5.91 10.12 0.40
CA ALA A 37 4.90 11.16 0.63
C ALA A 37 3.58 10.56 1.14
N GLY A 38 3.13 9.44 0.56
CA GLY A 38 1.96 8.71 1.04
C GLY A 38 2.12 8.25 2.48
N MET A 39 3.24 7.61 2.82
CA MET A 39 3.54 7.18 4.19
C MET A 39 3.52 8.36 5.17
N ALA A 40 4.12 9.50 4.80
CA ALA A 40 4.13 10.69 5.64
C ALA A 40 2.72 11.26 5.86
N ILE A 41 1.88 11.32 4.82
CA ILE A 41 0.47 11.73 4.93
C ILE A 41 -0.30 10.75 5.83
N GLY A 42 -0.05 9.45 5.65
CA GLY A 42 -0.62 8.38 6.44
C GLY A 42 -0.35 8.57 7.93
N ILE A 43 0.92 8.70 8.31
CA ILE A 43 1.31 8.97 9.71
C ILE A 43 0.71 10.29 10.18
N ALA A 44 0.83 11.37 9.40
CA ALA A 44 0.34 12.69 9.79
C ALA A 44 -1.18 12.77 9.96
N ILE A 45 -1.98 11.85 9.41
CA ILE A 45 -3.44 11.85 9.55
C ILE A 45 -3.91 10.73 10.50
N PHE A 46 -3.29 9.55 10.41
CA PHE A 46 -3.77 8.34 11.06
C PHE A 46 -2.94 7.89 12.27
N ASP A 47 -1.83 8.56 12.61
CA ASP A 47 -1.04 8.22 13.80
C ASP A 47 -1.80 8.49 15.11
N PRO A 48 -1.94 7.48 15.99
CA PRO A 48 -2.59 7.61 17.28
C PRO A 48 -1.77 8.32 18.36
N GLN A 49 -0.47 8.64 18.19
CA GLN A 49 0.29 9.36 19.24
C GLN A 49 -0.26 10.76 19.57
N VAL A 50 -1.19 11.26 18.77
CA VAL A 50 -1.93 12.51 19.01
C VAL A 50 -3.20 12.26 19.87
N VAL A 51 -3.44 11.02 20.29
CA VAL A 51 -4.67 10.55 20.94
C VAL A 51 -4.29 9.73 22.18
N GLU A 52 -4.91 10.01 23.34
CA GLU A 52 -4.90 9.09 24.48
C GLU A 52 -5.66 7.81 24.09
N PHE A 53 -4.95 6.88 23.46
CA PHE A 53 -5.47 5.57 23.10
C PHE A 53 -5.16 4.60 24.23
N ASP A 54 -6.15 3.83 24.67
CA ASP A 54 -5.98 2.78 25.66
C ASP A 54 -5.06 1.67 25.07
N PRO A 55 -3.84 1.50 25.60
CA PRO A 55 -2.86 0.54 25.06
C PRO A 55 -3.31 -0.92 25.21
N SER A 56 -4.42 -1.21 25.88
CA SER A 56 -5.02 -2.54 25.98
C SER A 56 -5.69 -3.03 24.69
N GLN A 57 -5.97 -2.16 23.71
CA GLN A 57 -6.81 -2.53 22.55
C GLN A 57 -6.08 -2.75 21.22
N LEU A 58 -4.88 -2.21 21.01
CA LEU A 58 -4.03 -2.44 19.83
C LEU A 58 -2.61 -1.90 20.11
N ASP A 59 -1.58 -2.66 19.78
CA ASP A 59 -0.18 -2.20 19.92
C ASP A 59 0.08 -0.99 19.03
N HIS A 60 0.78 0.02 19.55
CA HIS A 60 1.11 1.27 18.87
C HIS A 60 1.73 1.01 17.48
N TRP A 61 2.57 -0.03 17.38
CA TRP A 61 3.17 -0.45 16.13
C TRP A 61 2.15 -0.83 15.07
N GLN A 62 1.04 -1.47 15.44
CA GLN A 62 0.00 -1.89 14.50
C GLN A 62 -0.77 -0.72 13.94
N MET A 63 -0.99 0.30 14.75
CA MET A 63 -1.64 1.53 14.32
C MET A 63 -0.72 2.35 13.42
N LEU A 64 0.58 2.47 13.76
CA LEU A 64 1.58 3.12 12.89
C LEU A 64 1.65 2.42 11.53
N HIS A 65 1.69 1.10 11.55
CA HIS A 65 1.63 0.25 10.37
C HIS A 65 0.36 0.50 9.54
N ALA A 66 -0.82 0.51 10.16
CA ALA A 66 -2.08 0.82 9.48
C ALA A 66 -2.08 2.23 8.86
N ALA A 67 -1.52 3.22 9.57
CA ALA A 67 -1.37 4.60 9.10
C ALA A 67 -0.49 4.68 7.84
N VAL A 68 0.66 3.98 7.85
CA VAL A 68 1.57 3.87 6.69
C VAL A 68 0.82 3.29 5.47
N LEU A 69 0.07 2.21 5.64
CA LEU A 69 -0.71 1.62 4.56
C LEU A 69 -1.84 2.52 4.08
N ALA A 70 -2.57 3.18 4.98
CA ALA A 70 -3.61 4.13 4.61
C ALA A 70 -3.04 5.25 3.75
N GLY A 71 -1.88 5.77 4.14
CA GLY A 71 -1.11 6.76 3.39
C GLY A 71 -0.77 6.31 1.97
N VAL A 72 -0.20 5.11 1.84
CA VAL A 72 0.09 4.51 0.52
C VAL A 72 -1.21 4.33 -0.29
N GLY A 73 -2.29 3.86 0.34
CA GLY A 73 -3.61 3.71 -0.28
C GLY A 73 -4.15 5.02 -0.85
N ILE A 74 -4.11 6.10 -0.05
CA ILE A 74 -4.58 7.43 -0.47
C ILE A 74 -3.86 7.89 -1.73
N THR A 75 -2.55 7.70 -1.76
CA THR A 75 -1.71 8.17 -2.87
C THR A 75 -1.86 7.33 -4.13
N TYR A 76 -1.99 6.01 -4.00
CA TYR A 76 -2.12 5.11 -5.15
C TYR A 76 -3.53 4.98 -5.69
N PHE A 77 -4.55 5.25 -4.88
CA PHE A 77 -5.95 5.15 -5.30
C PHE A 77 -6.27 5.89 -6.60
N PRO A 78 -5.94 7.18 -6.79
CA PRO A 78 -6.28 7.90 -8.02
C PRO A 78 -5.56 7.34 -9.24
N LEU A 79 -4.34 6.82 -9.05
CA LEU A 79 -3.55 6.23 -10.14
C LEU A 79 -4.15 4.92 -10.64
N ILE A 80 -4.58 4.05 -9.72
CA ILE A 80 -5.20 2.77 -10.07
C ILE A 80 -6.64 2.98 -10.56
N ALA A 81 -7.41 3.84 -9.91
CA ALA A 81 -8.76 4.19 -10.33
C ALA A 81 -8.77 4.76 -11.75
N ARG A 82 -7.86 5.69 -12.08
CA ARG A 82 -7.73 6.22 -13.45
C ARG A 82 -7.41 5.14 -14.48
N ARG A 83 -6.59 4.15 -14.12
CA ARG A 83 -6.27 3.01 -15.00
C ARG A 83 -7.52 2.13 -15.21
N ALA A 84 -8.29 1.87 -14.15
CA ALA A 84 -9.55 1.14 -14.21
C ALA A 84 -10.58 1.84 -15.11
N PHE A 85 -10.78 3.15 -14.94
CA PHE A 85 -11.72 3.95 -15.76
C PHE A 85 -11.34 3.99 -17.24
N ARG A 86 -10.07 3.76 -17.57
CA ARG A 86 -9.59 3.66 -18.97
C ARG A 86 -9.76 2.26 -19.57
N GLY A 87 -10.41 1.34 -18.86
CA GLY A 87 -10.67 -0.03 -19.34
C GLY A 87 -9.45 -0.95 -19.32
N HIS A 88 -8.34 -0.54 -18.69
CA HIS A 88 -7.20 -1.43 -18.53
C HIS A 88 -7.50 -2.47 -17.44
N PRO A 89 -7.13 -3.75 -17.65
CA PRO A 89 -7.33 -4.77 -16.63
C PRO A 89 -6.56 -4.41 -15.35
N ILE A 90 -7.24 -4.59 -14.22
CA ILE A 90 -6.67 -4.48 -12.88
C ILE A 90 -6.16 -5.87 -12.50
N GLU A 91 -4.84 -5.97 -12.34
CA GLU A 91 -4.18 -7.17 -11.87
C GLU A 91 -4.37 -7.32 -10.35
N LEU A 92 -3.97 -8.47 -9.79
CA LEU A 92 -4.27 -8.85 -8.41
C LEU A 92 -3.74 -7.83 -7.37
N GLY A 93 -2.51 -7.37 -7.52
CA GLY A 93 -1.93 -6.34 -6.66
C GLY A 93 -2.54 -4.96 -6.92
N GLY A 94 -2.94 -4.67 -8.15
CA GLY A 94 -3.74 -3.49 -8.45
C GLY A 94 -5.07 -3.48 -7.68
N PHE A 95 -5.72 -4.63 -7.55
CA PHE A 95 -6.96 -4.78 -6.78
C PHE A 95 -6.74 -4.58 -5.28
N PHE A 96 -5.62 -5.04 -4.73
CA PHE A 96 -5.22 -4.75 -3.35
C PHE A 96 -5.08 -3.24 -3.13
N LEU A 97 -4.28 -2.57 -3.97
CA LEU A 97 -4.05 -1.12 -3.87
C LEU A 97 -5.33 -0.31 -4.05
N LEU A 98 -6.22 -0.75 -4.95
CA LEU A 98 -7.51 -0.11 -5.15
C LEU A 98 -8.36 -0.23 -3.89
N THR A 99 -8.48 -1.43 -3.31
CA THR A 99 -9.28 -1.65 -2.10
C THR A 99 -8.69 -0.90 -0.91
N LEU A 100 -7.37 -1.00 -0.69
CA LEU A 100 -6.64 -0.22 0.31
C LEU A 100 -6.89 1.28 0.14
N GLY A 101 -6.89 1.75 -1.09
CA GLY A 101 -7.21 3.10 -1.47
C GLY A 101 -8.63 3.54 -1.11
N VAL A 102 -9.64 2.78 -1.54
CA VAL A 102 -11.06 3.06 -1.23
C VAL A 102 -11.28 3.11 0.27
N CYS A 103 -10.73 2.11 0.97
CA CYS A 103 -10.73 2.03 2.42
C CYS A 103 -10.08 3.29 3.02
N ALA A 104 -8.87 3.67 2.63
CA ALA A 104 -8.18 4.80 3.23
C ALA A 104 -8.89 6.14 2.95
N TRP A 105 -9.45 6.30 1.74
CA TRP A 105 -10.23 7.48 1.37
C TRP A 105 -11.56 7.59 2.14
N SER A 106 -12.24 6.47 2.42
CA SER A 106 -13.48 6.50 3.20
C SER A 106 -13.25 6.88 4.67
N LEU A 107 -12.07 6.56 5.21
CA LEU A 107 -11.68 6.97 6.56
C LEU A 107 -11.04 8.36 6.64
N LEU A 108 -10.63 8.96 5.52
CA LEU A 108 -9.95 10.24 5.50
C LEU A 108 -10.80 11.36 6.11
N LEU A 109 -12.06 11.47 5.71
CA LEU A 109 -12.97 12.50 6.23
C LEU A 109 -13.25 12.33 7.74
N PRO A 110 -13.61 11.13 8.24
CA PRO A 110 -13.69 10.88 9.68
C PRO A 110 -12.39 11.23 10.43
N ALA A 111 -11.23 10.80 9.92
CA ALA A 111 -9.94 11.05 10.56
C ALA A 111 -9.60 12.55 10.65
N LEU A 112 -9.89 13.31 9.58
CA LEU A 112 -9.69 14.76 9.56
C LEU A 112 -10.69 15.49 10.46
N ALA A 113 -11.96 15.09 10.45
CA ALA A 113 -12.99 15.68 11.32
C ALA A 113 -12.61 15.49 12.79
N ASP A 114 -12.16 14.29 13.13
CA ASP A 114 -11.72 13.90 14.47
C ASP A 114 -10.53 14.75 14.98
N ARG A 115 -9.52 14.99 14.12
CA ARG A 115 -8.37 15.85 14.45
C ARG A 115 -8.74 17.32 14.69
N ASN A 116 -9.83 17.79 14.11
CA ASN A 116 -10.23 19.19 14.17
C ASN A 116 -11.29 19.46 15.26
N GLN A 117 -11.71 18.46 16.04
CA GLN A 117 -12.70 18.68 17.09
C GLN A 117 -12.09 19.37 18.33
N PRO A 118 -12.67 20.51 18.77
CA PRO A 118 -12.11 21.31 19.86
C PRO A 118 -12.30 20.70 21.26
N ASN A 119 -13.17 19.69 21.45
CA ASN A 119 -13.58 19.20 22.77
C ASN A 119 -13.30 17.71 23.05
N GLY A 120 -12.39 17.05 22.32
CA GLY A 120 -11.83 15.75 22.72
C GLY A 120 -12.78 14.53 22.75
N ILE A 121 -14.10 14.71 22.59
CA ILE A 121 -15.05 13.59 22.49
C ILE A 121 -15.04 13.08 21.04
N ARG A 122 -14.05 12.23 20.78
CA ARG A 122 -13.75 11.65 19.48
C ARG A 122 -14.63 10.42 19.22
N VAL A 123 -15.52 10.53 18.23
CA VAL A 123 -16.41 9.48 17.70
C VAL A 123 -15.77 9.04 16.38
N THR A 124 -15.23 7.83 16.14
CA THR A 124 -15.48 6.50 16.69
C THR A 124 -14.29 5.58 16.35
N PRO A 125 -13.77 4.77 17.31
CA PRO A 125 -12.77 3.71 17.05
C PRO A 125 -13.30 2.56 16.19
N THR A 126 -14.62 2.35 16.16
CA THR A 126 -15.23 1.15 15.58
C THR A 126 -15.10 1.06 14.06
N ALA A 127 -15.22 2.19 13.35
CA ALA A 127 -15.05 2.22 11.90
C ALA A 127 -13.59 1.90 11.50
N TRP A 128 -12.62 2.34 12.32
CA TRP A 128 -11.21 2.03 12.14
C TRP A 128 -10.91 0.57 12.42
N ILE A 129 -11.50 0.01 13.48
CA ILE A 129 -11.41 -1.41 13.79
C ILE A 129 -11.94 -2.22 12.60
N VAL A 130 -13.18 -2.00 12.15
CA VAL A 130 -13.77 -2.73 11.01
C VAL A 130 -12.92 -2.62 9.74
N TRP A 131 -12.33 -1.45 9.51
CA TRP A 131 -11.43 -1.20 8.39
C TRP A 131 -10.12 -1.98 8.46
N ILE A 132 -9.45 -1.94 9.63
CA ILE A 132 -8.21 -2.68 9.89
C ILE A 132 -8.48 -4.17 9.68
N TRP A 133 -9.57 -4.70 10.25
CA TRP A 133 -9.95 -6.10 10.12
C TRP A 133 -10.24 -6.51 8.66
N SER A 134 -10.95 -5.67 7.92
CA SER A 134 -11.28 -5.93 6.51
C SER A 134 -10.02 -5.96 5.63
N LEU A 135 -9.07 -5.07 5.88
CA LEU A 135 -7.79 -5.03 5.16
C LEU A 135 -6.89 -6.20 5.52
N LEU A 136 -6.85 -6.60 6.80
CA LEU A 136 -6.11 -7.79 7.23
C LEU A 136 -6.66 -9.04 6.52
N ALA A 137 -7.98 -9.25 6.55
CA ALA A 137 -8.62 -10.37 5.87
C ALA A 137 -8.36 -10.38 4.36
N LEU A 138 -8.45 -9.22 3.71
CA LEU A 138 -8.16 -9.07 2.28
C LEU A 138 -6.69 -9.37 1.96
N SER A 139 -5.77 -8.88 2.79
CA SER A 139 -4.33 -9.13 2.59
C SER A 139 -3.99 -10.61 2.69
N MET A 140 -4.58 -11.33 3.64
CA MET A 140 -4.42 -12.78 3.79
C MET A 140 -5.00 -13.54 2.60
N LEU A 141 -6.22 -13.18 2.15
CA LEU A 141 -6.85 -13.81 0.99
C LEU A 141 -6.01 -13.62 -0.29
N LEU A 142 -5.49 -12.41 -0.50
CA LEU A 142 -4.69 -12.10 -1.69
C LEU A 142 -3.29 -12.73 -1.62
N ALA A 143 -2.68 -12.78 -0.44
CA ALA A 143 -1.43 -13.51 -0.23
C ALA A 143 -1.61 -15.01 -0.50
N ALA A 144 -2.68 -15.62 0.03
CA ALA A 144 -3.02 -17.01 -0.24
C ALA A 144 -3.27 -17.25 -1.74
N LEU A 145 -4.02 -16.37 -2.39
CA LEU A 145 -4.29 -16.48 -3.84
C LEU A 145 -3.01 -16.31 -4.67
N ALA A 146 -2.13 -15.38 -4.29
CA ALA A 146 -0.84 -15.18 -4.95
C ALA A 146 0.09 -16.40 -4.82
N ILE A 147 0.07 -17.06 -3.67
CA ILE A 147 0.83 -18.30 -3.43
C ILE A 147 0.23 -19.45 -4.25
N VAL A 148 -1.09 -19.68 -4.18
CA VAL A 148 -1.79 -20.78 -4.88
C VAL A 148 -1.69 -20.65 -6.40
N ARG A 149 -1.78 -19.43 -6.95
CA ARG A 149 -1.64 -19.18 -8.39
C ARG A 149 -0.18 -19.20 -8.88
N GLY A 150 0.79 -19.31 -7.96
CA GLY A 150 2.21 -19.18 -8.28
C GLY A 150 2.59 -17.77 -8.75
N ASP A 151 1.74 -16.77 -8.52
CA ASP A 151 1.95 -15.37 -8.91
C ASP A 151 3.14 -14.75 -8.14
N VAL A 152 3.64 -15.39 -7.07
CA VAL A 152 4.92 -15.04 -6.43
C VAL A 152 6.10 -15.14 -7.41
N ARG A 153 6.06 -16.06 -8.39
CA ARG A 153 7.07 -16.10 -9.47
C ARG A 153 6.84 -14.99 -10.51
N ARG A 154 5.60 -14.52 -10.65
CA ARG A 154 5.23 -13.39 -11.52
C ARG A 154 5.55 -12.02 -10.91
N LEU A 155 5.83 -11.90 -9.62
CA LEU A 155 6.37 -10.66 -9.03
C LEU A 155 7.60 -10.12 -9.77
N PHE A 156 8.43 -11.03 -10.31
CA PHE A 156 9.61 -10.68 -11.10
C PHE A 156 9.31 -10.40 -12.58
N HIS A 157 8.14 -10.83 -13.08
CA HIS A 157 7.78 -10.81 -14.50
C HIS A 157 6.58 -9.90 -14.84
N SER A 158 5.81 -9.42 -13.86
CA SER A 158 4.65 -8.53 -14.09
C SER A 158 5.14 -7.18 -14.63
N PRO A 159 4.64 -6.68 -15.76
CA PRO A 159 5.10 -5.42 -16.34
C PRO A 159 4.66 -4.21 -15.53
N SER A 160 3.63 -4.34 -14.69
CA SER A 160 3.07 -3.21 -13.96
C SER A 160 3.63 -3.10 -12.54
N TRP A 161 4.36 -2.02 -12.29
CA TRP A 161 4.97 -1.76 -10.98
C TRP A 161 3.93 -1.67 -9.85
N SER A 162 2.73 -1.17 -10.15
CA SER A 162 1.60 -1.12 -9.20
C SER A 162 1.16 -2.51 -8.75
N ASP A 163 1.15 -3.48 -9.66
CA ASP A 163 0.76 -4.85 -9.33
C ASP A 163 1.81 -5.52 -8.46
N ARG A 164 3.10 -5.33 -8.78
CA ARG A 164 4.21 -5.78 -7.93
C ARG A 164 4.12 -5.18 -6.54
N LEU A 165 3.93 -3.87 -6.44
CA LEU A 165 3.80 -3.19 -5.15
C LEU A 165 2.61 -3.74 -4.35
N GLY A 166 1.45 -3.89 -4.99
CA GLY A 166 0.27 -4.41 -4.31
C GLY A 166 0.44 -5.84 -3.79
N ILE A 167 1.11 -6.71 -4.54
CA ILE A 167 1.42 -8.07 -4.09
C ILE A 167 2.46 -8.03 -2.95
N ILE A 168 3.52 -7.22 -3.06
CA ILE A 168 4.53 -7.05 -2.00
C ILE A 168 3.86 -6.58 -0.70
N LEU A 169 2.99 -5.57 -0.77
CA LEU A 169 2.29 -5.06 0.39
C LEU A 169 1.31 -6.10 0.96
N ALA A 170 0.55 -6.81 0.12
CA ALA A 170 -0.33 -7.87 0.59
C ALA A 170 0.44 -9.00 1.32
N LEU A 171 1.59 -9.41 0.77
CA LEU A 171 2.47 -10.41 1.39
C LEU A 171 3.13 -9.91 2.68
N ALA A 172 3.58 -8.65 2.71
CA ALA A 172 4.14 -8.05 3.91
C ALA A 172 3.10 -7.95 5.03
N TRP A 173 1.82 -7.80 4.68
CA TRP A 173 0.74 -7.61 5.65
C TRP A 173 0.02 -8.87 6.10
N ALA A 174 0.02 -9.91 5.26
CA ALA A 174 -0.64 -11.17 5.59
C ALA A 174 -0.15 -11.80 6.91
N PRO A 175 1.16 -11.77 7.28
CA PRO A 175 1.62 -12.23 8.59
C PRO A 175 1.02 -11.45 9.75
N GLN A 176 0.84 -10.13 9.59
CA GLN A 176 0.20 -9.29 10.59
C GLN A 176 -1.28 -9.65 10.74
N GLY A 177 -1.98 -9.89 9.62
CA GLY A 177 -3.35 -10.42 9.65
C GLY A 177 -3.45 -11.76 10.37
N ALA A 178 -2.52 -12.68 10.08
CA ALA A 178 -2.46 -13.99 10.74
C ALA A 178 -2.21 -13.85 12.25
N TRP A 179 -1.28 -12.98 12.64
CA TRP A 179 -1.00 -12.71 14.05
C TRP A 179 -2.22 -12.15 14.78
N VAL A 180 -2.92 -11.19 14.17
CA VAL A 180 -4.10 -10.55 14.76
C VAL A 180 -5.25 -11.56 14.92
N VAL A 181 -5.47 -12.45 13.93
CA VAL A 181 -6.43 -13.56 14.03
C VAL A 181 -6.03 -14.53 15.15
N TRP A 182 -4.75 -14.88 15.21
CA TRP A 182 -4.21 -15.75 16.26
C TRP A 182 -4.42 -15.15 17.66
N ALA A 183 -4.08 -13.87 17.84
CA ALA A 183 -4.25 -13.15 19.11
C ALA A 183 -5.72 -13.11 19.54
N VAL A 184 -6.66 -12.82 18.63
CA VAL A 184 -8.09 -12.87 18.98
C VAL A 184 -8.58 -14.27 19.35
N TYR A 185 -8.08 -15.30 18.68
CA TYR A 185 -8.49 -16.68 18.95
C TYR A 185 -7.88 -17.26 20.24
N HIS A 186 -6.61 -16.92 20.53
CA HIS A 186 -5.87 -17.43 21.68
C HIS A 186 -5.98 -16.55 22.93
N ASP A 187 -5.94 -15.23 22.78
CA ASP A 187 -5.99 -14.27 23.90
C ASP A 187 -7.41 -13.71 24.13
N GLY A 188 -8.36 -13.98 23.23
CA GLY A 188 -9.77 -13.61 23.37
C GLY A 188 -10.48 -14.03 24.69
N PRO A 189 -10.08 -15.11 25.40
CA PRO A 189 -10.59 -15.39 26.74
C PRO A 189 -10.19 -14.36 27.81
N LEU A 190 -9.12 -13.57 27.61
CA LEU A 190 -8.62 -12.56 28.56
C LEU A 190 -9.33 -11.19 28.44
N LEU A 191 -10.11 -10.96 27.38
CA LEU A 191 -10.91 -9.74 27.17
C LEU A 191 -12.36 -9.87 27.69
N ARG A 192 -12.67 -10.94 28.43
CA ARG A 192 -13.98 -11.18 29.08
C ARG A 192 -13.99 -10.85 30.58
N GLY A 193 -12.92 -10.23 31.10
CA GLY A 193 -12.80 -9.78 32.49
C GLY A 193 -13.23 -8.34 32.66
#